data_AF-A0A9D8FW56-F1
#
_entry.id   AF-A0A9D8FW56-F1
#
_cell.length_a   1.000
_cell.length_b   1.000
_cell.length_c   1.000
_cell.angle_alpha   90.00
_cell.angle_beta   90.00
_cell.angle_gamma   90.00
#
_symmetry.space_group_name_H-M   'P 1'
#
loop_
_entity.id
_entity.type
_entity.pdbx_description
1 polymer ?
#
loop_
_entity_poly.entity_id
_entity_poly.type
_entity_poly.pdbx_seq_one_letter_code
_entity_poly.pdbx_strand_id
1 'polypeptide(L)'
;MITIVIALLIVGVVAIVAYPFFKPSRAEVAAFAGVTDPVLEGLVSQRDAMYSAIKDLENDHATGKLSDADYRSLRAKYEAKAVAILQELDSAVGSKPNARAPRDDDAVEREIARLRRAAAHAERGALKCGKCGTPHAAEDVFCAKCGASLRGTRCPACGKRAALGDKFCSKCGKTL
;
A
#
# COMPACT_ATOMS: atom_id res chain seq x y z
N MET A 1 47.89 -12.85 -33.13
CA MET A 1 47.41 -13.23 -31.78
C MET A 1 46.35 -12.26 -31.24
N ILE A 2 46.64 -10.95 -31.14
CA ILE A 2 45.69 -9.95 -30.60
C ILE A 2 44.34 -9.92 -31.35
N THR A 3 44.36 -9.99 -32.69
CA THR A 3 43.14 -10.00 -33.52
C THR A 3 42.23 -11.20 -33.27
N ILE A 4 42.81 -12.37 -32.98
CA ILE A 4 42.06 -13.60 -32.66
C ILE A 4 41.39 -13.49 -31.29
N VAL A 5 42.09 -12.89 -30.32
CA VAL A 5 41.55 -12.63 -28.97
C VAL A 5 40.36 -11.67 -29.03
N ILE A 6 40.47 -10.60 -29.81
CA ILE A 6 39.37 -9.63 -30.01
C ILE A 6 38.17 -10.30 -30.68
N ALA A 7 38.40 -11.11 -31.73
CA ALA A 7 37.33 -11.81 -32.42
C ALA A 7 36.57 -12.78 -31.50
N LEU A 8 37.28 -13.53 -30.65
CA LEU A 8 36.65 -14.44 -29.67
C LEU A 8 35.86 -13.69 -28.59
N LEU A 9 36.35 -12.54 -28.12
CA LEU A 9 35.62 -11.70 -27.18
C LEU A 9 34.32 -11.15 -27.79
N ILE A 10 34.37 -10.69 -29.05
CA ILE A 10 33.17 -10.20 -29.75
C ILE A 10 32.14 -11.33 -29.90
N VAL A 11 32.57 -12.51 -30.35
CA VAL A 11 31.68 -13.67 -30.48
C VAL A 11 31.10 -14.08 -29.12
N GLY A 12 31.89 -14.05 -28.05
CA GLY A 12 31.43 -14.34 -26.70
C GLY A 12 30.38 -13.34 -26.20
N VAL A 13 30.60 -12.04 -26.41
CA VAL A 13 29.64 -10.98 -26.06
C VAL A 13 28.35 -11.12 -26.87
N VAL A 14 28.47 -11.33 -28.19
CA VAL A 14 27.31 -11.56 -29.06
C VAL A 14 26.54 -12.81 -28.63
N ALA A 15 27.23 -13.90 -28.27
CA ALA A 15 26.61 -15.11 -27.76
C ALA A 15 25.89 -14.84 -26.42
N ILE A 16 26.49 -14.11 -25.48
CA ILE A 16 25.86 -13.76 -24.20
C ILE A 16 24.59 -12.92 -24.41
N VAL A 17 24.62 -11.97 -25.35
CA VAL A 17 23.48 -11.09 -25.68
C VAL A 17 22.40 -11.84 -26.48
N ALA A 18 22.79 -12.74 -27.38
CA ALA A 18 21.85 -13.52 -28.20
C ALA A 18 21.27 -14.73 -27.45
N TYR A 19 21.99 -15.29 -26.49
CA TYR A 19 21.58 -16.43 -25.68
C TYR A 19 20.21 -16.27 -24.99
N PRO A 20 19.85 -15.13 -24.36
CA PRO A 20 18.50 -14.94 -23.82
C PRO A 20 17.41 -14.93 -24.89
N PHE A 21 17.74 -14.58 -26.15
CA PHE A 21 16.78 -14.60 -27.27
C PHE A 21 16.51 -16.02 -27.78
N PHE A 22 17.49 -16.94 -27.65
CA PHE A 22 17.38 -18.32 -28.10
C PHE A 22 17.06 -19.33 -27.00
N LYS A 23 17.01 -18.92 -25.72
CA LYS A 23 16.57 -19.76 -24.61
C LYS A 23 15.03 -19.81 -24.58
N PRO A 24 14.37 -20.91 -24.99
CA PRO A 24 12.94 -21.02 -24.87
C PRO A 24 12.61 -21.54 -23.46
N SER A 25 12.71 -20.68 -22.44
CA SER A 25 11.97 -20.91 -21.19
C SER A 25 10.55 -20.37 -21.37
N ARG A 26 9.79 -21.00 -22.27
CA ARG A 26 8.37 -20.71 -22.52
C ARG A 26 7.54 -20.73 -21.23
N ALA A 27 7.99 -21.43 -20.18
CA ALA A 27 7.29 -21.56 -18.91
C ALA A 27 7.45 -20.34 -17.97
N GLU A 28 8.62 -19.71 -17.90
CA GLU A 28 8.86 -18.56 -16.98
C GLU A 28 8.48 -17.22 -17.63
N VAL A 29 8.74 -17.05 -18.94
CA VAL A 29 8.32 -15.84 -19.65
C VAL A 29 6.80 -15.80 -19.82
N ALA A 30 6.12 -16.95 -19.97
CA ALA A 30 4.64 -16.97 -19.94
C ALA A 30 4.06 -16.67 -18.54
N ALA A 31 4.82 -16.91 -17.46
CA ALA A 31 4.41 -16.58 -16.10
C ALA A 31 4.62 -15.08 -15.78
N PHE A 32 5.68 -14.45 -16.32
CA PHE A 32 5.97 -13.03 -16.11
C PHE A 32 5.27 -12.12 -17.14
N ALA A 33 5.25 -12.51 -18.41
CA ALA A 33 4.49 -11.85 -19.47
C ALA A 33 3.08 -12.45 -19.56
N GLY A 34 2.45 -12.60 -18.39
CA GLY A 34 1.17 -13.29 -18.19
C GLY A 34 0.28 -13.11 -19.40
N VAL A 35 0.15 -14.18 -20.19
CA VAL A 35 -0.51 -14.22 -21.50
C VAL A 35 -1.55 -13.12 -21.56
N THR A 36 -1.20 -12.00 -22.22
CA THR A 36 -2.15 -10.92 -22.45
C THR A 36 -3.25 -11.58 -23.22
N ASP A 37 -4.38 -11.81 -22.56
CA ASP A 37 -5.53 -12.41 -23.23
C ASP A 37 -5.82 -11.50 -24.44
N PRO A 38 -5.73 -12.00 -25.68
CA PRO A 38 -5.91 -11.17 -26.86
C PRO A 38 -7.28 -10.47 -26.85
N VAL A 39 -8.26 -11.04 -26.14
CA VAL A 39 -9.55 -10.41 -25.87
C VAL A 39 -9.40 -9.23 -24.92
N LEU A 40 -8.66 -9.38 -23.81
CA LEU A 40 -8.41 -8.31 -22.85
C LEU A 40 -7.65 -7.14 -23.49
N GLU A 41 -6.63 -7.42 -24.31
CA GLU A 41 -5.87 -6.39 -25.02
C GLU A 41 -6.76 -5.63 -26.02
N GLY A 42 -7.62 -6.36 -26.75
CA GLY A 42 -8.61 -5.74 -27.64
C GLY A 42 -9.60 -4.84 -26.89
N LEU A 43 -10.06 -5.25 -25.70
CA LEU A 43 -10.97 -4.44 -24.88
C LEU A 43 -10.27 -3.21 -24.29
N VAL A 44 -9.02 -3.34 -23.87
CA VAL A 44 -8.20 -2.21 -23.38
C VAL A 44 -7.99 -1.18 -24.49
N SER A 45 -7.68 -1.63 -25.70
CA SER A 45 -7.55 -0.76 -26.88
C SER A 45 -8.85 -0.03 -27.20
N GLN A 46 -10.00 -0.72 -27.16
CA GLN A 46 -11.32 -0.11 -27.37
C GLN A 46 -11.64 0.95 -26.32
N ARG A 47 -11.31 0.71 -25.05
CA ARG A 47 -11.46 1.70 -23.97
C ARG A 47 -10.65 2.97 -24.27
N ASP A 48 -9.38 2.80 -24.64
CA ASP A 48 -8.49 3.93 -24.90
C ASP A 48 -8.95 4.76 -26.12
N ALA A 49 -9.47 4.08 -27.15
CA ALA A 49 -10.10 4.73 -28.30
C ALA A 49 -11.34 5.56 -27.90
N MET A 50 -12.22 5.02 -27.04
CA MET A 50 -13.39 5.78 -26.54
C MET A 50 -12.99 6.98 -25.69
N TYR A 51 -11.96 6.85 -24.85
CA TYR A 51 -11.45 7.97 -24.05
C TYR A 51 -10.85 9.06 -24.91
N SER A 52 -10.09 8.70 -25.96
CA SER A 52 -9.60 9.67 -26.93
C SER A 52 -10.76 10.38 -27.63
N ALA A 53 -11.79 9.64 -28.06
CA ALA A 53 -12.94 10.23 -28.72
C ALA A 53 -13.71 11.23 -27.84
N ILE A 54 -13.85 10.96 -26.53
CA ILE A 54 -14.46 11.90 -25.58
C ILE A 54 -13.58 13.15 -25.44
N LYS A 55 -12.27 12.98 -25.33
CA LYS A 55 -11.33 14.10 -25.20
C LYS A 55 -11.33 14.99 -26.44
N ASP A 56 -11.37 14.41 -27.63
CA ASP A 56 -11.46 15.15 -28.88
C ASP A 56 -12.79 15.90 -29.00
N LEU A 57 -13.89 15.27 -28.58
CA LEU A 57 -15.21 15.91 -28.51
C LEU A 57 -15.21 17.13 -27.55
N GLU A 58 -14.58 17.01 -26.39
CA GLU A 58 -14.41 18.11 -25.43
C GLU A 58 -13.57 19.25 -26.01
N ASN A 59 -12.50 18.94 -26.74
CA ASN A 59 -11.69 19.94 -27.43
C ASN A 59 -12.46 20.66 -28.54
N ASP A 60 -13.25 19.93 -29.33
CA ASP A 60 -14.06 20.52 -30.40
C ASP A 60 -15.17 21.43 -29.85
N HIS A 61 -15.76 21.06 -28.70
CA HIS A 61 -16.68 21.94 -27.97
C HIS A 61 -15.98 23.19 -27.42
N ALA A 62 -14.82 23.03 -26.78
CA ALA A 62 -14.04 24.13 -26.23
C ALA A 62 -13.56 25.12 -27.31
N THR A 63 -13.32 24.65 -28.53
CA THR A 63 -12.96 25.47 -29.69
C THR A 63 -14.16 26.05 -30.43
N GLY A 64 -15.39 25.77 -29.97
CA GLY A 64 -16.63 26.31 -30.53
C GLY A 64 -17.08 25.66 -31.84
N LYS A 65 -16.50 24.51 -32.23
CA LYS A 65 -16.91 23.77 -33.43
C LYS A 65 -18.24 23.03 -33.26
N LEU A 66 -18.66 22.82 -32.01
CA LEU A 66 -19.87 22.10 -31.64
C LEU A 66 -20.79 22.97 -30.78
N SER A 67 -22.09 22.84 -31.01
CA SER A 67 -23.10 23.45 -30.15
C SER A 67 -23.19 22.70 -28.82
N ASP A 68 -23.62 23.38 -27.76
CA ASP A 68 -23.87 22.78 -26.45
C ASP A 68 -24.84 21.60 -26.49
N ALA A 69 -25.86 21.67 -27.35
CA ALA A 69 -26.86 20.61 -27.50
C ALA A 69 -26.25 19.36 -28.14
N ASP A 70 -25.45 19.54 -29.20
CA ASP A 70 -24.79 18.43 -29.90
C ASP A 70 -23.72 17.78 -29.03
N TYR A 71 -22.92 18.60 -28.34
CA TYR A 71 -21.91 18.14 -27.39
C TYR A 71 -22.54 17.24 -26.31
N ARG A 72 -23.61 17.69 -25.64
CA ARG A 72 -24.27 16.90 -24.58
C ARG A 72 -24.81 15.57 -25.13
N SER A 73 -25.42 15.60 -26.31
CA SER A 73 -25.98 14.40 -26.96
C SER A 73 -24.89 13.38 -27.32
N LEU A 74 -23.79 13.83 -27.93
CA LEU A 74 -22.68 12.95 -28.31
C LEU A 74 -21.92 12.43 -27.08
N ARG A 75 -21.67 13.29 -26.10
CA ARG A 75 -20.98 12.93 -24.85
C ARG A 75 -21.71 11.82 -24.11
N ALA A 76 -23.03 11.94 -23.94
CA ALA A 76 -23.84 10.91 -23.29
C ALA A 76 -23.75 9.56 -24.03
N LYS A 77 -23.73 9.58 -25.37
CA LYS A 77 -23.58 8.34 -26.18
C LYS A 77 -22.21 7.71 -26.01
N TYR A 78 -21.14 8.50 -26.00
CA TYR A 78 -19.78 7.99 -25.83
C TYR A 78 -19.51 7.51 -24.41
N GLU A 79 -20.03 8.19 -23.39
CA GLU A 79 -19.98 7.73 -22.01
C GLU A 79 -20.70 6.39 -21.83
N ALA A 80 -21.90 6.23 -22.40
CA ALA A 80 -22.63 4.96 -22.35
C ALA A 80 -21.83 3.80 -22.98
N LYS A 81 -21.15 4.05 -24.12
CA LYS A 81 -20.28 3.05 -24.77
C LYS A 81 -19.04 2.74 -23.92
N ALA A 82 -18.39 3.75 -23.35
CA ALA A 82 -17.22 3.57 -22.50
C ALA A 82 -17.56 2.73 -21.26
N VAL A 83 -18.71 3.00 -20.60
CA VAL A 83 -19.19 2.21 -19.47
C VAL A 83 -19.42 0.75 -19.86
N ALA A 84 -20.02 0.48 -21.02
CA ALA A 84 -20.23 -0.89 -21.50
C ALA A 84 -18.90 -1.65 -21.67
N ILE A 85 -17.88 -1.02 -22.27
CA ILE A 85 -16.54 -1.61 -22.43
C ILE A 85 -15.88 -1.87 -21.08
N LEU A 86 -16.02 -0.97 -20.11
CA LEU A 86 -15.48 -1.15 -18.77
C LEU A 86 -16.13 -2.33 -18.03
N GLN A 87 -17.44 -2.51 -18.17
CA GLN A 87 -18.14 -3.67 -17.60
C GLN A 87 -17.66 -4.99 -18.21
N GLU A 88 -17.38 -4.99 -19.52
CA GLU A 88 -16.82 -6.16 -20.21
C GLU A 88 -15.39 -6.46 -19.75
N LEU A 89 -14.56 -5.42 -19.56
CA LEU A 89 -13.23 -5.54 -18.97
C LEU A 89 -13.27 -6.09 -17.54
N ASP A 90 -14.14 -5.58 -16.68
CA ASP A 90 -14.30 -6.05 -15.30
C ASP A 90 -14.75 -7.51 -15.27
N SER A 91 -15.62 -7.92 -16.21
CA SER A 91 -16.05 -9.31 -16.35
C SER A 91 -14.93 -10.22 -16.86
N ALA A 92 -14.12 -9.76 -17.82
CA ALA A 92 -12.99 -10.50 -18.36
C ALA A 92 -11.84 -10.64 -17.35
N VAL A 93 -11.56 -9.59 -16.56
CA VAL A 93 -10.56 -9.62 -15.49
C VAL A 93 -11.08 -10.38 -14.27
N GLY A 94 -12.37 -10.24 -13.95
CA GLY A 94 -13.06 -10.94 -12.86
C GLY A 94 -13.28 -12.44 -13.12
N SER A 95 -13.21 -12.88 -14.38
CA SER A 95 -13.28 -14.31 -14.76
C SER A 95 -11.98 -15.08 -14.52
N LYS A 96 -10.89 -14.42 -14.11
CA LYS A 96 -9.71 -15.14 -13.60
C LYS A 96 -10.03 -15.70 -12.22
N PRO A 97 -10.04 -17.04 -12.00
CA PRO A 97 -10.43 -17.65 -10.73
C PRO A 97 -9.46 -17.38 -9.55
N ASN A 98 -8.52 -16.45 -9.70
CA ASN A 98 -7.43 -16.22 -8.75
C ASN A 98 -7.14 -14.75 -8.40
N ALA A 99 -8.04 -13.80 -8.71
CA ALA A 99 -7.85 -12.39 -8.30
C ALA A 99 -8.73 -11.94 -7.11
N ARG A 100 -9.67 -12.78 -6.68
CA ARG A 100 -10.36 -12.60 -5.40
C ARG A 100 -10.57 -14.00 -4.82
N ALA A 101 -9.61 -14.46 -4.01
CA ALA A 101 -9.95 -15.50 -3.03
C ALA A 101 -11.26 -15.08 -2.33
N PRO A 102 -12.18 -16.01 -2.01
CA PRO A 102 -13.41 -15.67 -1.30
C PRO A 102 -13.03 -14.74 -0.14
N ARG A 103 -13.51 -13.49 -0.20
CA ARG A 103 -13.22 -12.53 0.85
C ARG A 103 -14.00 -13.03 2.05
N ASP A 104 -13.32 -13.69 2.97
CA ASP A 104 -13.86 -14.01 4.29
C ASP A 104 -14.03 -12.69 5.03
N ASP A 105 -15.15 -12.03 4.76
CA ASP A 105 -15.52 -10.75 5.38
C ASP A 105 -15.53 -10.90 6.90
N ASP A 106 -15.90 -12.09 7.42
CA ASP A 106 -15.87 -12.39 8.84
C ASP A 106 -14.44 -12.43 9.40
N ALA A 107 -13.46 -12.97 8.67
CA ALA A 107 -12.05 -12.92 9.08
C ALA A 107 -11.53 -11.49 9.16
N VAL A 108 -11.91 -10.65 8.21
CA VAL A 108 -11.55 -9.23 8.20
C VAL A 108 -12.17 -8.52 9.40
N GLU A 109 -13.45 -8.76 9.68
CA GLU A 109 -14.13 -8.18 10.84
C GLU A 109 -13.52 -8.63 12.17
N ARG A 110 -13.15 -9.91 12.30
CA ARG A 110 -12.45 -10.44 13.48
C ARG A 110 -11.11 -9.74 13.70
N GLU A 111 -10.32 -9.54 12.64
CA GLU A 111 -9.02 -8.87 12.76
C GLU A 111 -9.17 -7.38 13.10
N ILE A 112 -10.13 -6.68 12.49
CA ILE A 112 -10.45 -5.28 12.85
C ILE A 112 -10.86 -5.17 14.32
N ALA A 113 -11.71 -6.08 14.81
CA ALA A 113 -12.12 -6.09 16.21
C ALA A 113 -10.94 -6.33 17.16
N ARG A 114 -9.99 -7.22 16.78
CA ARG A 114 -8.76 -7.47 17.54
C ARG A 114 -7.89 -6.22 17.64
N LEU A 115 -7.64 -5.54 16.53
CA LEU A 115 -6.84 -4.31 16.49
C LEU A 115 -7.48 -3.19 17.32
N ARG A 116 -8.79 -3.01 17.23
CA ARG A 116 -9.53 -2.02 18.03
C ARG A 116 -9.45 -2.32 19.53
N ARG A 117 -9.57 -3.59 19.94
CA ARG A 117 -9.40 -3.98 21.35
C ARG A 117 -7.97 -3.74 21.82
N ALA A 118 -6.97 -4.10 21.03
CA ALA A 118 -5.56 -3.85 21.36
C ALA A 118 -5.27 -2.35 21.54
N ALA A 119 -5.76 -1.49 20.65
CA ALA A 119 -5.65 -0.04 20.77
C ALA A 119 -6.36 0.48 22.05
N ALA A 120 -7.57 0.01 22.34
CA ALA A 120 -8.27 0.40 23.57
C ALA A 120 -7.54 -0.05 24.85
N HIS A 121 -6.87 -1.20 24.83
CA HIS A 121 -6.02 -1.65 25.94
C HIS A 121 -4.76 -0.79 26.08
N ALA A 122 -4.13 -0.40 24.98
CA ALA A 122 -2.99 0.52 25.00
C ALA A 122 -3.37 1.89 25.59
N GLU A 123 -4.51 2.45 25.19
CA GLU A 123 -5.04 3.72 25.72
C GLU A 123 -5.34 3.65 27.23
N ARG A 124 -5.91 2.54 27.72
CA ARG A 124 -6.17 2.36 29.17
C ARG A 124 -4.90 2.17 29.99
N GLY A 125 -3.84 1.68 29.37
CA GLY A 125 -2.51 1.58 29.96
C GLY A 125 -1.74 2.90 29.96
N ALA A 126 -2.20 3.92 29.22
CA ALA A 126 -1.43 5.13 29.03
C ALA A 126 -1.35 5.98 30.31
N LEU A 127 -0.12 6.26 30.74
CA LEU A 127 0.17 7.15 31.87
C LEU A 127 0.41 8.56 31.36
N LYS A 128 -0.11 9.57 32.05
CA LYS A 128 0.25 10.97 31.78
C LYS A 128 1.42 11.37 32.65
N CYS A 129 2.41 12.04 32.06
CA CYS A 129 3.52 12.58 32.84
C CYS A 129 3.01 13.63 33.83
N GLY A 130 3.24 13.43 35.13
CA GLY A 130 2.83 14.38 36.17
C GLY A 130 3.52 15.75 36.09
N LYS A 131 4.65 15.86 35.37
CA LYS A 131 5.41 17.11 35.20
C LYS A 131 5.01 17.92 33.96
N CYS A 132 4.82 17.26 32.80
CA CYS A 132 4.59 17.95 31.53
C CYS A 132 3.29 17.56 30.79
N GLY A 133 2.52 16.60 31.32
CA GLY A 133 1.23 16.18 30.80
C GLY A 133 1.26 15.25 29.57
N THR A 134 2.43 14.96 28.99
CA THR A 134 2.56 14.10 27.81
C THR A 134 2.07 12.67 28.11
N PRO A 135 1.25 12.06 27.23
CA PRO A 135 0.84 10.67 27.37
C PRO A 135 1.98 9.72 27.02
N HIS A 136 2.07 8.62 27.75
CA HIS A 136 3.11 7.61 27.66
C HIS A 136 2.51 6.23 27.79
N ALA A 137 3.16 5.23 27.21
CA ALA A 137 2.69 3.85 27.31
C ALA A 137 2.83 3.34 28.76
N ALA A 138 2.06 2.31 29.12
CA ALA A 138 2.08 1.73 30.46
C ALA A 138 3.47 1.23 30.85
N GLU A 139 4.24 0.76 29.85
CA GLU A 139 5.59 0.23 29.93
C GLU A 139 6.64 1.31 30.22
N ASP A 140 6.41 2.56 29.81
CA ASP A 140 7.41 3.64 29.90
C ASP A 140 7.85 3.88 31.35
N VAL A 141 9.16 4.06 31.53
CA VAL A 141 9.77 4.32 32.84
C VAL A 141 10.06 5.81 33.04
N PHE A 142 10.44 6.52 31.97
CA PHE A 142 10.76 7.93 31.97
C PHE A 142 10.03 8.68 30.85
N CYS A 143 9.69 9.95 31.08
CA CYS A 143 9.10 10.81 30.08
C CYS A 143 10.15 11.23 29.04
N ALA A 144 9.97 10.82 27.79
CA ALA A 144 10.84 11.20 26.67
C ALA A 144 10.91 12.71 26.40
N LYS A 145 9.92 13.49 26.86
CA LYS A 145 9.87 14.95 26.68
C LYS A 145 10.59 15.73 27.78
N CYS A 146 10.47 15.31 29.04
CA CYS A 146 10.94 16.11 30.19
C CYS A 146 11.85 15.36 31.19
N GLY A 147 12.11 14.07 30.95
CA GLY A 147 12.98 13.22 31.76
C GLY A 147 12.42 12.77 33.11
N ALA A 148 11.19 13.15 33.46
CA ALA A 148 10.59 12.76 34.74
C ALA A 148 10.26 11.26 34.78
N SER A 149 10.43 10.61 35.95
CA SER A 149 10.01 9.23 36.14
C SER A 149 8.49 9.11 36.08
N LEU A 150 8.00 8.15 35.31
CA LEU A 150 6.58 7.83 35.15
C LEU A 150 6.13 6.72 36.10
N ARG A 151 7.08 6.06 36.79
CA ARG A 151 6.83 5.00 37.76
C ARG A 151 7.44 5.31 39.13
N GLY A 152 6.77 4.86 40.18
CA GLY A 152 7.25 4.98 41.55
C GLY A 152 8.49 4.13 41.81
N THR A 153 9.52 4.71 42.43
CA THR A 153 10.77 4.04 42.82
C THR A 153 10.51 3.02 43.92
N ARG A 154 11.14 1.84 43.84
CA ARG A 154 11.09 0.85 44.92
C ARG A 154 12.13 1.21 45.97
N CYS A 155 11.70 1.38 47.22
CA CYS A 155 12.60 1.69 48.32
C CYS A 155 13.64 0.57 48.51
N PRO A 156 14.95 0.87 48.49
CA PRO A 156 15.99 -0.14 48.62
C PRO A 156 16.07 -0.75 50.02
N ALA A 157 15.50 -0.09 51.03
CA ALA A 157 15.58 -0.55 52.42
C ALA A 157 14.41 -1.44 52.87
N CYS A 158 13.20 -1.21 52.34
CA CYS A 158 12.01 -1.94 52.79
C CYS A 158 11.14 -2.51 51.64
N GLY A 159 11.52 -2.25 50.39
CA GLY A 159 10.85 -2.79 49.21
C GLY A 159 9.52 -2.15 48.83
N LYS A 160 9.00 -1.17 49.58
CA LYS A 160 7.75 -0.45 49.23
C LYS A 160 7.95 0.42 47.99
N ARG A 161 6.97 0.43 47.06
CA ARG A 161 6.92 1.43 45.98
C ARG A 161 6.51 2.79 46.55
N ALA A 162 7.35 3.79 46.36
CA ALA A 162 7.04 5.17 46.70
C ALA A 162 6.20 5.83 45.60
N ALA A 163 5.50 6.91 45.93
CA ALA A 163 4.78 7.68 44.93
C ALA A 163 5.74 8.44 44.01
N LEU A 164 5.23 8.92 42.88
CA LEU A 164 6.02 9.68 41.92
C LEU A 164 6.53 10.97 42.56
N GLY A 165 7.84 11.16 42.60
CA GLY A 165 8.48 12.37 43.12
C GLY A 165 8.78 12.36 44.62
N ASP A 166 8.49 11.28 45.34
CA ASP A 166 8.87 11.13 46.75
C ASP A 166 10.40 11.11 46.89
N LYS A 167 10.96 11.95 47.77
CA LYS A 167 12.40 11.92 48.14
C LYS A 167 12.70 10.94 49.29
N PHE A 168 11.67 10.58 50.07
CA PHE A 168 11.76 9.71 51.24
C PHE A 168 10.65 8.67 51.23
N CYS A 169 10.94 7.47 51.75
CA CYS A 169 9.98 6.40 51.84
C CYS A 169 8.95 6.65 52.95
N SER A 170 7.68 6.76 52.60
CA SER A 170 6.56 6.90 53.56
C SER A 170 6.37 5.73 54.54
N LYS A 171 7.05 4.58 54.34
CA LYS A 171 6.99 3.42 55.26
C LYS A 171 8.16 3.35 56.24
N CYS A 172 9.38 3.65 55.80
CA CYS A 172 10.59 3.46 56.63
C CYS A 172 11.45 4.72 56.79
N GLY A 173 11.06 5.85 56.20
CA GLY A 173 11.73 7.15 56.33
C GLY A 173 13.05 7.31 55.58
N LYS A 174 13.61 6.25 54.99
CA LYS A 174 14.87 6.32 54.25
C LYS A 174 14.70 7.00 52.88
N THR A 175 15.76 7.67 52.40
CA THR A 175 15.81 8.30 51.07
C THR A 175 15.60 7.29 49.94
N LEU A 176 14.97 7.73 48.86
CA LEU A 176 14.60 6.95 47.68
C LEU A 176 15.53 7.19 46.49
#